data_AF-W2FNB6-F1
#
_entry.id   AF-W2FNB6-F1
#
_cell.length_a   1.000
_cell.length_b   1.000
_cell.length_c   1.000
_cell.angle_alpha   90.00
_cell.angle_beta   90.00
_cell.angle_gamma   90.00
#
_symmetry.space_group_name_H-M   'P 1'
#
loop_
_entity.id
_entity.type
_entity.pdbx_description
1 polymer ?
#
loop_
_entity_poly.entity_id
_entity_poly.type
_entity_poly.pdbx_seq_one_letter_code
_entity_poly.pdbx_strand_id
1 'polypeptide(L)'
;MVQEDLEMHEKQRNLNSVFELLSEDATCNASYETTVQFKLLNFERKPKPPIAYEIAKLPASKLLVKPDEITRIFPMDLIKKCATKVVAFQKKHKGVRELDIALEV
;
A
#
# COMPACT_ATOMS: atom_id res chain seq x y z
N MET A 1 10.51 15.90 2.12
CA MET A 1 10.19 14.49 1.79
C MET A 1 10.95 13.52 2.68
N VAL A 2 12.29 13.44 2.62
CA VAL A 2 13.08 12.46 3.42
C VAL A 2 12.88 12.60 4.93
N GLN A 3 12.89 13.83 5.47
CA GLN A 3 12.70 14.08 6.90
C GLN A 3 11.31 13.66 7.40
N GLU A 4 10.28 13.86 6.58
CA GLU A 4 8.89 13.54 6.93
C GLU A 4 8.65 12.02 6.91
N ASP A 5 9.33 11.31 6.01
CA ASP A 5 9.29 9.84 5.95
C ASP A 5 10.02 9.21 7.13
N LEU A 6 11.13 9.82 7.57
CA LEU A 6 11.84 9.45 8.79
C LEU A 6 10.95 9.62 10.03
N GLU A 7 10.25 10.74 10.16
CA GLU A 7 9.33 10.97 11.29
C GLU A 7 8.18 9.96 11.34
N MET A 8 7.59 9.60 10.20
CA MET A 8 6.54 8.59 10.13
C MET A 8 7.06 7.21 10.51
N HIS A 9 8.26 6.86 10.05
CA HIS A 9 8.93 5.61 10.41
C HIS A 9 9.26 5.56 11.90
N GLU A 10 9.85 6.62 12.47
CA GLU A 10 10.17 6.70 13.91
C GLU A 10 8.94 6.59 14.81
N LYS A 11 7.81 7.17 14.38
CA LYS A 11 6.53 7.11 15.10
C LYS A 11 5.72 5.82 14.82
N GLN A 12 6.28 4.88 14.05
CA GLN A 12 5.61 3.64 13.63
C GLN A 12 4.23 3.88 12.98
N ARG A 13 4.08 5.02 12.29
CA ARG A 13 2.86 5.39 11.58
C ARG A 13 2.94 4.80 10.18
N ASN A 14 2.41 3.60 10.03
CA ASN A 14 2.37 2.84 8.79
C ASN A 14 0.96 2.28 8.51
N LEU A 15 0.78 1.63 7.37
CA LEU A 15 -0.52 1.11 6.95
C LEU A 15 -1.12 0.11 7.97
N ASN A 16 -0.29 -0.66 8.67
CA ASN A 16 -0.77 -1.55 9.74
C ASN A 16 -1.37 -0.79 10.91
N SER A 17 -0.73 0.31 11.35
CA SER A 17 -1.28 1.15 12.43
C SER A 17 -2.63 1.78 12.06
N VAL A 18 -2.87 2.06 10.77
CA VAL A 18 -4.18 2.53 10.29
C VAL A 18 -5.22 1.42 10.37
N PHE A 19 -4.84 0.19 9.99
CA PHE A 19 -5.72 -0.97 10.06
C PHE A 19 -6.13 -1.28 11.51
N GLU A 20 -5.15 -1.32 12.42
CA GLU A 20 -5.39 -1.55 13.86
C GLU A 20 -6.28 -0.45 14.46
N LEU A 21 -6.00 0.81 14.13
CA LEU A 21 -6.80 1.94 14.59
C LEU A 21 -8.26 1.81 14.16
N LEU A 22 -8.52 1.36 12.94
CA LEU A 22 -9.88 1.22 12.41
C LEU A 22 -10.58 -0.08 12.87
N SER A 23 -9.89 -0.94 13.61
CA SER A 23 -10.48 -2.16 14.17
C SER A 23 -11.16 -1.93 15.52
N GLU A 24 -12.47 -2.16 15.51
CA GLU A 24 -13.45 -2.33 16.61
C GLU A 24 -13.66 -1.22 17.67
N ASP A 25 -12.78 -0.24 17.87
CA ASP A 25 -12.99 0.79 18.93
C ASP A 25 -12.57 2.25 18.57
N ALA A 26 -12.27 2.55 17.30
CA ALA A 26 -11.90 3.91 16.91
C ALA A 26 -13.08 4.89 16.98
N THR A 27 -12.94 5.94 17.80
CA THR A 27 -13.73 7.15 17.66
C THR A 27 -13.16 8.03 16.54
N CYS A 28 -14.00 8.89 15.94
CA CYS A 28 -13.57 9.87 14.93
C CYS A 28 -12.37 10.71 15.40
N ASN A 29 -12.33 11.09 16.68
CA ASN A 29 -11.24 11.88 17.25
C ASN A 29 -9.93 11.08 17.35
N ALA A 30 -10.00 9.84 17.84
CA ALA A 30 -8.83 8.97 17.94
C ALA A 30 -8.27 8.59 16.57
N SER A 31 -9.15 8.39 15.58
CA SER A 31 -8.73 8.06 14.21
C SER A 31 -8.18 9.27 13.46
N TYR A 32 -8.71 10.48 13.68
CA TYR A 32 -8.30 11.71 13.03
C TYR A 32 -6.81 12.03 13.25
N GLU A 33 -6.34 12.00 14.50
CA GLU A 33 -4.96 12.37 14.83
C GLU A 33 -3.91 11.51 14.12
N THR A 34 -4.22 10.23 13.90
CA THR A 34 -3.31 9.31 13.20
C THR A 34 -3.47 9.42 11.69
N THR A 35 -4.70 9.48 11.19
CA THR A 35 -4.98 9.46 9.74
C THR A 35 -4.49 10.73 9.05
N VAL A 36 -4.55 11.90 9.72
CA VAL A 36 -4.10 13.19 9.16
C VAL A 36 -2.59 13.25 8.93
N GLN A 37 -1.81 12.39 9.60
CA GLN A 37 -0.34 12.36 9.45
C GLN A 37 0.08 11.64 8.16
N PHE A 38 -0.76 10.76 7.61
CA PHE A 38 -0.44 10.06 6.37
C PHE A 38 -0.54 10.98 5.17
N LYS A 39 0.59 11.15 4.47
CA LYS A 39 0.65 11.96 3.26
C LYS A 39 0.38 11.10 2.02
N LEU A 40 -0.19 11.75 1.00
CA LEU A 40 -0.28 11.16 -0.32
C LEU A 40 1.13 11.00 -0.92
N LEU A 41 1.35 9.87 -1.60
CA LEU A 41 2.54 9.67 -2.40
C LEU A 41 2.46 10.55 -3.65
N ASN A 42 3.37 11.53 -3.74
CA ASN A 42 3.52 12.38 -4.90
C ASN A 42 4.60 11.82 -5.82
N PHE A 43 4.20 11.42 -7.02
CA PHE A 43 5.15 11.03 -8.05
C PHE A 43 5.63 12.27 -8.82
N GLU A 44 6.94 12.42 -9.01
CA GLU A 44 7.51 13.50 -9.84
C GLU A 44 7.03 13.44 -11.30
N ARG A 45 6.66 12.23 -11.76
CA ARG A 45 6.13 11.97 -13.09
C ARG A 45 4.93 11.03 -12.96
N LYS A 46 4.03 11.07 -13.93
CA LYS A 46 2.89 10.14 -13.97
C LYS A 46 3.41 8.69 -13.87
N PRO A 47 3.00 7.91 -12.86
CA PRO A 47 3.50 6.55 -12.69
C PRO A 47 3.06 5.68 -13.86
N LYS A 48 3.86 4.64 -14.15
CA LYS A 48 3.49 3.63 -15.13
C LYS A 48 2.25 2.88 -14.62
N PRO A 49 1.46 2.25 -15.52
CA PRO A 49 0.38 1.37 -15.07
C PRO A 49 0.94 0.26 -14.17
N PRO A 50 0.31 -0.05 -13.03
CA PRO A 50 0.78 -1.11 -12.15
C PRO A 50 0.87 -2.46 -12.87
N ILE A 51 1.88 -3.24 -12.51
CA ILE A 51 2.10 -4.59 -13.05
C ILE A 51 1.90 -5.59 -11.92
N ALA A 52 1.02 -6.56 -12.14
CA ALA A 52 0.73 -7.62 -11.18
C ALA A 52 1.63 -8.84 -11.43
N TYR A 53 2.21 -9.35 -10.36
CA TYR A 53 3.02 -10.55 -10.34
C TYR A 53 2.49 -11.51 -9.28
N GLU A 54 2.62 -12.81 -9.53
CA GLU A 54 2.44 -13.81 -8.48
C GLU A 54 3.74 -13.90 -7.68
N ILE A 55 3.64 -13.77 -6.36
CA ILE A 55 4.82 -13.68 -5.48
C ILE A 55 5.74 -14.89 -5.65
N ALA A 56 5.17 -16.10 -5.77
CA ALA A 56 5.91 -17.33 -5.97
C ALA A 56 6.76 -17.38 -7.26
N LYS A 57 6.49 -16.49 -8.23
CA LYS A 57 7.21 -16.40 -9.51
C LYS A 57 8.24 -15.28 -9.54
N LEU A 58 8.36 -14.49 -8.47
CA LEU A 58 9.37 -13.45 -8.37
C LEU A 58 10.73 -14.05 -8.03
N PRO A 59 11.84 -13.49 -8.56
CA PRO A 59 13.18 -13.82 -8.09
C PRO A 59 13.29 -13.54 -6.59
N ALA A 60 14.01 -14.38 -5.85
CA ALA A 60 14.25 -14.18 -4.41
C ALA A 60 14.97 -12.85 -4.09
N SER A 61 15.66 -12.27 -5.07
CA SER A 61 16.32 -10.96 -4.95
C SER A 61 15.38 -9.76 -5.10
N LYS A 62 14.13 -9.96 -5.53
CA LYS A 62 13.17 -8.87 -5.70
C LYS A 62 12.65 -8.46 -4.32
N LEU A 63 12.90 -7.21 -3.95
CA LEU A 63 12.38 -6.63 -2.70
C LEU A 63 10.87 -6.44 -2.81
N LEU A 64 10.16 -6.91 -1.78
CA LEU A 64 8.73 -6.69 -1.59
C LEU A 64 8.55 -5.79 -0.38
N VAL A 65 7.94 -4.64 -0.60
CA VAL A 65 7.61 -3.69 0.47
C VAL A 65 6.46 -4.28 1.28
N LYS A 66 6.67 -4.45 2.58
CA LYS A 66 5.65 -4.93 3.51
C LYS A 66 4.74 -3.78 3.96
N PRO A 67 3.50 -4.06 4.42
CA PRO A 67 2.57 -3.01 4.87
C PRO A 67 3.11 -2.09 5.97
N ASP A 68 3.96 -2.61 6.86
CA ASP A 68 4.62 -1.86 7.95
C ASP A 68 5.70 -0.88 7.45
N GLU A 69 6.17 -1.05 6.22
CA GLU A 69 7.13 -0.16 5.55
C GLU A 69 6.44 0.95 4.72
N ILE A 70 5.10 0.88 4.57
CA ILE A 70 4.34 1.85 3.79
C ILE A 70 3.91 3.03 4.69
N THR A 71 4.61 4.16 4.53
CA THR A 71 4.36 5.41 5.30
C THR A 71 3.54 6.45 4.52
N ARG A 72 3.26 6.20 3.23
CA ARG A 72 2.48 7.11 2.37
C ARG A 72 1.35 6.39 1.65
N ILE A 73 0.24 7.10 1.47
CA ILE A 73 -0.96 6.56 0.83
C ILE A 73 -0.91 6.84 -0.66
N PHE A 74 -1.19 5.85 -1.51
CA PHE A 74 -1.32 6.09 -2.95
C PHE A 74 -2.52 7.01 -3.27
N PRO A 75 -2.41 7.86 -4.30
CA PRO A 75 -3.56 8.58 -4.82
C PRO A 75 -4.72 7.63 -5.16
N MET A 76 -5.96 8.08 -4.92
CA MET A 76 -7.17 7.27 -5.11
C MET A 76 -7.31 6.68 -6.52
N ASP A 77 -6.88 7.41 -7.56
CA ASP A 77 -6.91 6.90 -8.94
C ASP A 77 -5.91 5.76 -9.16
N LEU A 78 -4.78 5.78 -8.47
CA LEU A 78 -3.77 4.73 -8.51
C LEU A 78 -4.25 3.49 -7.77
N ILE A 79 -4.86 3.65 -6.59
CA ILE A 79 -5.50 2.55 -5.86
C ILE A 79 -6.53 1.83 -6.74
N LYS A 80 -7.39 2.59 -7.45
CA LYS A 80 -8.37 2.02 -8.38
C LYS A 80 -7.72 1.23 -9.52
N LYS A 81 -6.59 1.72 -10.07
CA LYS A 81 -5.84 1.01 -11.11
C LYS A 81 -5.22 -0.28 -10.57
N CYS A 82 -4.65 -0.24 -9.36
CA CYS A 82 -4.12 -1.41 -8.66
C CYS A 82 -5.19 -2.49 -8.49
N ALA A 83 -6.36 -2.14 -7.94
CA ALA A 83 -7.49 -3.06 -7.77
C ALA A 83 -7.93 -3.67 -9.10
N THR A 84 -8.04 -2.84 -10.15
CA THR A 84 -8.39 -3.32 -11.51
C THR A 84 -7.36 -4.33 -12.05
N LYS A 85 -6.07 -4.11 -11.77
CA LYS A 85 -4.99 -5.02 -12.20
C LYS A 85 -5.02 -6.35 -11.47
N VAL A 86 -5.28 -6.35 -10.15
CA VAL A 86 -5.45 -7.57 -9.35
C VAL A 86 -6.58 -8.43 -9.92
N VAL A 87 -7.77 -7.83 -10.13
CA VAL A 87 -8.93 -8.53 -10.70
C VAL A 87 -8.63 -9.09 -12.09
N ALA A 88 -7.99 -8.30 -12.96
CA ALA A 88 -7.60 -8.76 -14.29
C ALA A 88 -6.58 -9.91 -14.25
N PHE A 89 -5.66 -9.89 -13.29
CA PHE A 89 -4.67 -10.94 -13.10
C PHE A 89 -5.32 -12.24 -12.63
N GLN A 90 -6.18 -12.20 -11.60
CA GLN A 90 -6.89 -13.38 -11.10
C GLN A 90 -7.81 -14.02 -12.15
N LYS A 91 -8.43 -13.21 -13.01
CA LYS A 91 -9.21 -13.73 -14.15
C LYS A 91 -8.36 -14.56 -15.12
N LYS A 92 -7.09 -14.19 -15.32
CA LYS A 92 -6.14 -14.93 -16.17
C LYS A 92 -5.49 -16.11 -15.45
N HIS A 93 -5.27 -15.99 -14.14
CA HIS A 93 -4.62 -16.99 -13.31
C HIS A 93 -5.59 -17.50 -12.23
N LYS A 94 -6.45 -18.44 -12.61
CA LYS A 94 -7.49 -19.00 -11.73
C LYS A 94 -6.85 -19.64 -10.49
N GLY A 95 -7.40 -19.33 -9.32
CA GLY A 95 -6.97 -19.89 -8.04
C GLY A 95 -5.90 -19.09 -7.29
N VAL A 96 -5.32 -18.05 -7.91
CA VAL A 96 -4.38 -17.15 -7.21
C VAL A 96 -5.15 -16.26 -6.23
N ARG A 97 -4.81 -16.31 -4.95
CA ARG A 97 -5.39 -15.44 -3.92
C ARG A 97 -4.84 -14.03 -4.07
N GLU A 98 -5.61 -13.04 -3.67
CA GLU A 98 -5.15 -11.64 -3.69
C GLU A 98 -3.88 -11.43 -2.87
N LEU A 99 -3.78 -12.10 -1.72
CA LEU A 99 -2.60 -12.08 -0.84
C LEU A 99 -1.33 -12.65 -1.48
N ASP A 100 -1.45 -13.43 -2.56
CA ASP A 100 -0.31 -14.02 -3.28
C ASP A 100 0.13 -13.15 -4.47
N ILE A 101 -0.44 -11.94 -4.62
CA ILE A 101 -0.17 -11.02 -5.72
C ILE A 101 0.61 -9.80 -5.20
N ALA A 102 1.72 -9.48 -5.87
CA ALA A 102 2.45 -8.24 -5.68
C ALA A 102 2.20 -7.28 -6.84
N LEU A 103 2.18 -5.98 -6.54
CA LEU A 103 2.06 -4.91 -7.54
C LEU A 103 3.33 -4.08 -7.59
N GLU A 104 3.91 -3.96 -8.80
CA GLU A 104 4.94 -2.98 -9.09
C GLU A 104 4.27 -1.69 -9.58
N VAL A 105 4.54 -0.57 -8.91
CA VAL A 105 3.83 0.72 -9.06
C VAL A 105 4.82 1.84 -9.37
#